data_AF-A0A317HEB9-F1
#
_entry.id   AF-A0A317HEB9-F1
#
_cell.length_a   1.000
_cell.length_b   1.000
_cell.length_c   1.000
_cell.angle_alpha   90.00
_cell.angle_beta   90.00
_cell.angle_gamma   90.00
#
_symmetry.space_group_name_H-M   'P 1'
#
loop_
_entity.id
_entity.type
_entity.pdbx_description
1 polymer ?
#
loop_
_entity_poly.entity_id
_entity_poly.type
_entity_poly.pdbx_seq_one_letter_code
_entity_poly.pdbx_strand_id
1 'polypeptide(L)'
;MPLTVPPFTQFQGTMFPLRGLWNKPPAEGDRFVNVEIDWGSTNTQAVQFSLSGNSPVALSQIVALYVDNRRCGVDCDFQFPDSGFLLTVPARAQGMFPILTNALMFYAIAAGAGAADITIVQILNSLPPPIPLLPTASQNSAGISGIPITSGLTSLVASPLSGTLNTIALQIDATAATPQTLTLSLQDGTGATVWIGYYQIGTSGVNIPVNISGLNVRFRNGLSLGVQTSGAIAGAIAANVYYS
;
A
#
# COMPACT_ATOMS: atom_id res chain seq x y z
N MET A 1 2.31 -6.91 44.87
CA MET A 1 3.01 -5.59 44.90
C MET A 1 2.71 -4.88 43.59
N PRO A 2 2.38 -3.58 43.60
CA PRO A 2 2.20 -2.82 42.36
C PRO A 2 3.54 -2.73 41.62
N LEU A 3 3.53 -2.99 40.31
CA LEU A 3 4.69 -2.86 39.44
C LEU A 3 5.00 -1.38 39.24
N THR A 4 6.08 -0.89 39.86
CA THR A 4 6.56 0.48 39.65
C THR A 4 7.55 0.48 38.49
N VAL A 5 7.13 0.98 37.33
CA VAL A 5 8.03 1.16 36.18
C VAL A 5 8.86 2.43 36.40
N PRO A 6 10.20 2.36 36.43
CA PRO A 6 11.04 3.55 36.64
C PRO A 6 10.92 4.53 35.46
N PRO A 7 11.16 5.84 35.69
CA PRO A 7 11.14 6.84 34.63
C PRO A 7 12.21 6.53 33.58
N PHE A 8 11.79 6.45 32.31
CA PHE A 8 12.67 6.21 31.16
C PHE A 8 12.92 7.51 30.40
N THR A 9 14.08 7.64 29.76
CA THR A 9 14.31 8.69 28.76
C THR A 9 14.24 8.06 27.37
N GLN A 10 13.52 8.70 26.46
CA GLN A 10 13.57 8.33 25.05
C GLN A 10 14.99 8.58 24.55
N PHE A 11 15.62 7.60 23.91
CA PHE A 11 16.95 7.79 23.34
C PHE A 11 16.91 8.91 22.30
N GLN A 12 17.56 10.04 22.60
CA GLN A 12 17.66 11.22 21.70
C GLN A 12 19.03 11.37 21.06
N GLY A 13 19.90 10.35 21.17
CA GLY A 13 21.20 10.37 20.51
C GLY A 13 21.04 10.49 19.00
N THR A 14 21.91 11.28 18.36
CA THR A 14 22.06 11.26 16.90
C THR A 14 22.37 9.83 16.49
N MET A 15 21.36 9.13 15.98
CA MET A 15 21.54 7.83 15.37
C MET A 15 22.46 8.04 14.18
N PHE A 16 23.68 7.54 14.28
CA PHE A 16 24.51 7.37 13.10
C PHE A 16 24.00 6.10 12.42
N PRO A 17 23.30 6.19 11.27
CA PRO A 17 23.08 4.99 10.47
C PRO A 17 24.47 4.49 10.09
N LEU A 18 24.96 3.45 10.76
CA LEU A 18 26.12 2.72 10.29
C LEU A 18 25.78 2.26 8.88
N ARG A 19 26.53 2.78 7.90
CA ARG A 19 26.24 2.61 6.46
C ARG A 19 25.96 1.13 6.18
N GLY A 20 24.68 0.79 6.07
CA GLY A 20 24.28 -0.54 5.66
C GLY A 20 24.85 -0.77 4.27
N LEU A 21 25.50 -1.92 4.06
CA LEU A 21 26.02 -2.36 2.76
C LEU A 21 24.94 -2.41 1.65
N TRP A 22 23.67 -2.25 2.04
CA TRP A 22 22.50 -2.19 1.18
C TRP A 22 22.01 -0.74 1.07
N ASN A 23 22.60 0.04 0.15
CA ASN A 23 22.17 1.41 -0.18
C ASN A 23 20.75 1.49 -0.80
N LYS A 24 20.02 0.38 -0.83
CA LYS A 24 18.63 0.32 -1.23
C LYS A 24 17.92 -0.71 -0.34
N PRO A 25 16.79 -0.36 0.31
CA PRO A 25 15.98 -1.35 1.00
C PRO A 25 15.59 -2.44 -0.01
N PRO A 26 15.81 -3.74 0.28
CA PRO A 26 15.38 -4.80 -0.60
C PRO A 26 13.85 -4.74 -0.74
N ALA A 27 13.32 -5.06 -1.92
CA ALA A 27 11.87 -5.01 -2.16
C ALA A 27 11.11 -5.86 -1.13
N GLU A 28 11.70 -6.98 -0.69
CA GLU A 28 11.10 -8.02 0.13
C GLU A 28 12.17 -8.69 1.03
N GLY A 29 11.74 -9.48 2.02
CA GLY A 29 12.61 -10.36 2.81
C GLY A 29 13.15 -9.78 4.12
N ASP A 30 14.14 -10.48 4.67
CA ASP A 30 14.78 -10.13 5.95
C ASP A 30 15.42 -8.75 5.88
N ARG A 31 14.96 -7.84 6.74
CA ARG A 31 15.55 -6.52 6.91
C ARG A 31 16.25 -6.44 8.25
N PHE A 32 17.43 -5.83 8.22
CA PHE A 32 18.22 -5.57 9.41
C PHE A 32 18.15 -4.08 9.73
N VAL A 33 17.79 -3.75 10.97
CA VAL A 33 18.02 -2.42 11.53
C VAL A 33 19.17 -2.52 12.50
N ASN A 34 20.27 -1.85 12.17
CA ASN A 34 21.43 -1.76 13.07
C ASN A 34 21.23 -0.60 14.03
N VAL A 35 21.50 -0.86 15.31
CA VAL A 35 21.43 0.09 16.41
C VAL A 35 22.70 -0.05 17.23
N GLU A 36 23.27 1.07 17.61
CA GLU A 36 24.36 1.12 18.58
C GLU A 36 23.85 1.84 19.82
N ILE A 37 24.02 1.22 20.99
CA ILE A 37 23.69 1.79 22.28
C ILE A 37 25.00 2.08 22.99
N ASP A 38 25.35 3.36 23.09
CA ASP A 38 26.44 3.86 23.93
C ASP A 38 25.88 4.21 25.31
N TRP A 39 26.12 3.33 26.27
CA TRP A 39 25.62 3.45 27.64
C TRP A 39 26.27 4.59 28.42
N GLY A 40 27.45 5.05 27.99
CA GLY A 40 28.15 6.19 28.60
C GLY A 40 27.58 7.54 28.18
N SER A 41 26.92 7.59 27.02
CA SER A 41 26.28 8.80 26.49
C SER A 41 24.86 9.05 27.05
N THR A 42 24.24 8.00 27.58
CA THR A 42 22.88 8.05 28.12
C THR A 42 22.92 8.30 29.63
N ASN A 43 22.32 9.39 30.09
CA ASN A 43 22.20 9.68 31.54
C ASN A 43 21.35 8.64 32.30
N THR A 44 20.77 7.66 31.59
CA THR A 44 20.03 6.53 32.14
C THR A 44 20.53 5.24 31.50
N GLN A 45 20.88 4.24 32.31
CA GLN A 45 21.28 2.88 31.89
C GLN A 45 20.10 2.03 31.36
N ALA A 46 19.10 2.72 30.81
CA ALA A 46 17.88 2.16 30.26
C ALA A 46 17.49 3.02 29.06
N VAL A 47 17.24 2.36 27.94
CA VAL A 47 16.83 2.99 26.69
C VAL A 47 15.56 2.32 26.16
N GLN A 48 14.63 3.13 25.67
CA GLN A 48 13.50 2.63 24.90
C GLN A 48 13.84 2.73 23.41
N PHE A 49 13.68 1.61 22.71
CA PHE A 49 13.80 1.56 21.26
C PHE A 49 12.42 1.38 20.63
N SER A 50 12.06 2.26 19.71
CA SER A 50 10.79 2.20 18.96
C SER A 50 11.06 2.28 17.46
N LEU A 51 10.76 1.20 16.73
CA LEU A 51 10.97 1.13 15.29
C LEU A 51 10.01 2.04 14.51
N SER A 52 8.81 2.30 15.04
CA SER A 52 7.81 3.16 14.37
C SER A 52 8.19 4.63 14.30
N GLY A 53 9.08 5.08 15.19
CA GLY A 53 9.60 6.45 15.21
C GLY A 53 11.03 6.61 14.69
N ASN A 54 11.81 5.53 14.69
CA ASN A 54 13.28 5.61 14.52
C ASN A 54 13.82 4.83 13.29
N SER A 55 12.95 4.23 12.48
CA SER A 55 13.36 3.44 11.30
C SER A 55 12.96 4.14 9.98
N PRO A 56 13.86 4.27 8.99
CA PRO A 56 13.51 4.70 7.63
C PRO A 56 12.77 3.61 6.84
N VAL A 57 12.59 2.45 7.44
CA VAL A 57 12.00 1.25 6.86
C VAL A 57 10.68 0.94 7.56
N ALA A 58 9.61 0.74 6.78
CA ALA A 58 8.36 0.18 7.27
C ALA A 58 8.59 -1.28 7.73
N LEU A 59 8.28 -1.55 8.99
CA LEU A 59 8.48 -2.85 9.63
C LEU A 59 7.16 -3.35 10.21
N SER A 60 7.03 -4.66 10.23
CA SER A 60 5.80 -5.40 10.57
C SER A 60 5.92 -6.15 11.88
N GLN A 61 7.12 -6.63 12.22
CA GLN A 61 7.38 -7.37 13.45
C GLN A 61 8.86 -7.29 13.85
N ILE A 62 9.22 -7.78 15.04
CA ILE A 62 10.59 -8.12 15.39
C ILE A 62 10.65 -9.65 15.52
N VAL A 63 11.56 -10.30 14.81
CA VAL A 63 11.65 -11.77 14.75
C VAL A 63 12.86 -12.29 15.54
N ALA A 64 14.00 -11.60 15.43
CA ALA A 64 15.22 -11.92 16.17
C ALA A 64 16.05 -10.67 16.46
N LEU A 65 16.88 -10.73 17.52
CA LEU A 65 17.99 -9.80 17.70
C LEU A 65 19.30 -10.56 17.53
N TYR A 66 20.19 -10.04 16.69
CA TYR A 66 21.60 -10.28 16.90
C TYR A 66 22.12 -9.21 17.86
N VAL A 67 22.70 -9.63 18.97
CA VAL A 67 23.26 -8.73 19.98
C VAL A 67 24.75 -9.00 20.09
N ASP A 68 25.56 -7.96 19.94
CA ASP A 68 26.98 -7.95 20.24
C ASP A 68 27.23 -7.08 21.47
N ASN A 69 27.40 -7.74 22.62
CA ASN A 69 27.65 -7.15 23.91
C ASN A 69 29.13 -7.26 24.32
N ARG A 70 30.04 -7.54 23.36
CA ARG A 70 31.48 -7.77 23.65
C ARG A 70 32.20 -6.56 24.23
N ARG A 71 31.66 -5.36 24.01
CA ARG A 71 32.20 -4.08 24.46
C ARG A 71 31.47 -3.52 25.69
N CYS A 72 30.64 -4.33 26.36
CA CYS A 72 29.96 -3.97 27.60
C CYS A 72 30.47 -4.86 28.75
N GLY A 73 30.79 -4.24 29.88
CA GLY A 73 31.23 -4.93 31.09
C GLY A 73 30.12 -5.62 31.89
N VAL A 74 28.85 -5.38 31.54
CA VAL A 74 27.67 -5.89 32.26
C VAL A 74 26.68 -6.59 31.33
N ASP A 75 25.76 -7.33 31.93
CA ASP A 75 24.66 -7.97 31.23
C ASP A 75 23.72 -6.91 30.65
N CYS A 76 23.11 -7.24 29.51
CA CYS A 76 22.12 -6.41 28.84
C CYS A 76 20.79 -7.14 28.77
N ASP A 77 19.77 -6.52 29.36
CA ASP A 77 18.40 -7.01 29.41
C ASP A 77 17.57 -6.33 28.33
N PHE A 78 16.85 -7.13 27.54
CA PHE A 78 15.92 -6.67 26.51
C PHE A 78 14.51 -7.13 26.89
N GLN A 79 13.63 -6.17 27.16
CA GLN A 79 12.25 -6.42 27.58
C GLN A 79 11.25 -6.03 26.49
N PHE A 80 10.36 -6.97 26.16
CA PHE A 80 9.30 -6.79 25.19
C PHE A 80 7.97 -6.56 25.94
N PRO A 81 7.35 -5.38 25.81
CA PRO A 81 6.23 -4.97 26.67
C PRO A 81 4.93 -5.73 26.43
N ASP A 82 4.74 -6.23 25.21
CA ASP A 82 3.52 -6.93 24.82
C ASP A 82 3.52 -8.40 25.28
N SER A 83 4.66 -9.09 25.16
CA SER A 83 4.79 -10.49 25.54
C SER A 83 5.31 -10.68 26.97
N GLY A 84 5.89 -9.64 27.56
CA GLY A 84 6.62 -9.75 28.84
C GLY A 84 7.91 -10.56 28.71
N PHE A 85 8.33 -10.92 27.49
CA PHE A 85 9.56 -11.66 27.25
C PHE A 85 10.78 -10.83 27.67
N LEU A 86 11.69 -11.47 28.39
CA LEU A 86 12.95 -10.89 28.84
C LEU A 86 14.09 -11.72 28.24
N LEU A 87 14.91 -11.07 27.42
CA LEU A 87 16.15 -11.62 26.89
C LEU A 87 17.33 -10.99 27.62
N THR A 88 18.12 -11.80 28.33
CA THR A 88 19.38 -11.35 28.95
C THR A 88 20.55 -11.82 28.11
N VAL A 89 21.38 -10.89 27.66
CA VAL A 89 22.63 -11.15 26.96
C VAL A 89 23.79 -10.90 27.93
N PRO A 90 24.60 -11.93 28.25
CA PRO A 90 25.67 -11.77 29.22
C PRO A 90 26.70 -10.72 28.83
N ALA A 91 27.40 -10.18 29.83
CA ALA A 91 28.57 -9.34 29.65
C ALA A 91 29.57 -10.04 28.71
N ARG A 92 30.14 -9.27 27.79
CA ARG A 92 31.16 -9.74 26.84
C ARG A 92 30.71 -10.88 25.90
N ALA A 93 29.41 -11.11 25.76
CA ALA A 93 28.87 -12.14 24.88
C ALA A 93 28.31 -11.57 23.58
N GLN A 94 28.06 -12.44 22.61
CA GLN A 94 27.30 -12.11 21.41
C GLN A 94 26.48 -13.32 20.95
N GLY A 95 25.39 -13.08 20.22
CA GLY A 95 24.58 -14.16 19.68
C GLY A 95 23.36 -13.68 18.92
N MET A 96 22.70 -14.63 18.26
CA MET A 96 21.40 -14.43 17.63
C MET A 96 20.32 -15.06 18.49
N PHE A 97 19.31 -14.27 18.84
CA PHE A 97 18.28 -14.63 19.78
C PHE A 97 16.89 -14.45 19.13
N PRO A 98 16.11 -15.53 18.96
CA PRO A 98 14.74 -15.39 18.50
C PRO A 98 13.89 -14.72 19.59
N ILE A 99 12.89 -13.95 19.17
CA ILE A 99 12.01 -13.22 20.08
C ILE A 99 10.57 -13.55 19.77
N LEU A 100 9.75 -13.58 20.82
CA LEU A 100 8.31 -13.70 20.72
C LEU A 100 7.71 -12.33 21.06
N THR A 101 7.48 -11.50 20.05
CA THR A 101 6.84 -10.19 20.22
C THR A 101 6.05 -9.83 18.96
N ASN A 102 4.92 -9.17 19.15
CA ASN A 102 4.13 -8.45 18.15
C ASN A 102 4.34 -6.94 18.25
N ALA A 103 5.10 -6.46 19.24
CA ALA A 103 5.45 -5.05 19.39
C ALA A 103 6.62 -4.68 18.46
N LEU A 104 6.59 -3.44 17.99
CA LEU A 104 7.70 -2.81 17.25
C LEU A 104 8.62 -2.00 18.18
N MET A 105 8.55 -2.28 19.48
CA MET A 105 9.31 -1.58 20.50
C MET A 105 9.80 -2.55 21.56
N PHE A 106 10.94 -2.22 22.15
CA PHE A 106 11.51 -2.93 23.30
C PHE A 106 12.28 -1.94 24.19
N TYR A 107 12.51 -2.36 25.42
CA TYR A 107 13.38 -1.66 26.35
C TYR A 107 14.69 -2.42 26.45
N ALA A 108 15.81 -1.71 26.45
CA ALA A 108 17.12 -2.29 26.73
C ALA A 108 17.69 -1.66 28.01
N ILE A 109 18.23 -2.47 28.90
CA ILE A 109 18.75 -2.05 30.21
C ILE A 109 20.13 -2.68 30.40
N ALA A 110 21.11 -1.90 30.84
CA ALA A 110 22.45 -2.37 31.18
C ALA A 110 22.86 -1.80 32.54
N ALA A 111 22.26 -2.35 33.60
CA ALA A 111 22.47 -1.85 34.95
C ALA A 111 23.95 -2.00 35.37
N GLY A 112 24.56 -0.88 35.76
CA GLY A 112 25.99 -0.85 36.11
C GLY A 112 26.94 -0.64 34.92
N ALA A 113 26.45 -0.43 33.70
CA ALA A 113 27.29 -0.09 32.55
C ALA A 113 28.08 1.21 32.80
N GLY A 114 29.37 1.18 32.47
CA GLY A 114 30.31 2.28 32.62
C GLY A 114 30.42 3.17 31.38
N ALA A 115 31.18 4.25 31.51
CA ALA A 115 31.55 5.08 30.37
C ALA A 115 32.39 4.25 29.37
N ALA A 116 32.02 4.31 28.08
CA ALA A 116 32.57 3.50 26.97
C ALA A 116 32.03 2.06 26.83
N ASP A 117 31.07 1.64 27.66
CA ASP A 117 30.35 0.39 27.40
C ASP A 117 29.40 0.57 26.21
N ILE A 118 29.54 -0.32 25.22
CA ILE A 118 28.75 -0.27 23.99
C ILE A 118 28.13 -1.65 23.72
N THR A 119 26.85 -1.63 23.35
CA THR A 119 26.12 -2.79 22.85
C THR A 119 25.62 -2.51 21.44
N ILE A 120 25.95 -3.38 20.49
CA ILE A 120 25.46 -3.30 19.12
C ILE A 120 24.32 -4.30 18.96
N VAL A 121 23.22 -3.85 18.37
CA VAL A 121 22.02 -4.65 18.14
C VAL A 121 21.68 -4.61 16.65
N GLN A 122 21.54 -5.77 16.02
CA GLN A 122 20.93 -5.90 14.71
C GLN A 122 19.57 -6.56 14.86
N ILE A 123 18.53 -5.78 14.56
CA ILE A 123 17.14 -6.20 14.68
C ILE A 123 16.76 -6.86 13.35
N LEU A 124 16.49 -8.16 13.41
CA LEU A 124 15.98 -8.91 12.27
C LEU A 124 14.45 -8.79 12.24
N ASN A 125 13.94 -8.24 11.14
CA ASN A 125 12.53 -8.23 10.84
C ASN A 125 12.26 -9.03 9.56
N SER A 126 11.16 -9.79 9.57
CA SER A 126 10.53 -10.28 8.36
C SER A 126 9.47 -9.27 7.92
N LEU A 127 9.70 -8.58 6.80
CA LEU A 127 8.57 -8.00 6.08
C LEU A 127 7.72 -9.17 5.58
N PRO A 128 6.42 -9.28 5.88
CA PRO A 128 5.59 -10.28 5.22
C PRO A 128 5.75 -10.09 3.72
N PRO A 129 5.82 -11.18 2.93
CA PRO A 129 5.77 -11.05 1.47
C PRO A 129 4.56 -10.18 1.14
N PRO A 130 4.64 -9.30 0.12
CA PRO A 130 3.44 -8.68 -0.40
C PRO A 130 2.47 -9.82 -0.64
N ILE A 131 1.35 -9.84 0.08
CA ILE A 131 0.27 -10.73 -0.32
C ILE A 131 -0.04 -10.22 -1.72
N PRO A 132 0.14 -11.01 -2.79
CA PRO A 132 -0.51 -10.66 -4.03
C PRO A 132 -1.98 -10.67 -3.66
N LEU A 133 -2.52 -9.47 -3.41
CA LEU A 133 -3.95 -9.25 -3.44
C LEU A 133 -4.29 -9.54 -4.88
N LEU A 134 -4.53 -10.82 -5.19
CA LEU A 134 -5.37 -11.20 -6.30
C LEU A 134 -6.58 -10.29 -6.14
N PRO A 135 -6.92 -9.46 -7.14
CA PRO A 135 -8.01 -8.52 -7.01
C PRO A 135 -9.22 -9.29 -6.47
N THR A 136 -9.65 -8.98 -5.24
CA THR A 136 -10.73 -9.71 -4.55
C THR A 136 -12.08 -9.49 -5.23
N ALA A 137 -12.13 -8.61 -6.23
CA ALA A 137 -13.18 -8.59 -7.22
C ALA A 137 -12.69 -9.35 -8.45
N SER A 138 -13.39 -10.43 -8.81
CA SER A 138 -13.50 -10.83 -10.22
C SER A 138 -13.88 -9.58 -11.00
N GLN A 139 -12.91 -8.90 -11.62
CA GLN A 139 -13.19 -7.77 -12.48
C GLN A 139 -13.80 -8.37 -13.74
N ASN A 140 -15.12 -8.39 -13.78
CA ASN A 140 -15.86 -8.79 -14.95
C ASN A 140 -15.67 -7.70 -16.01
N SER A 141 -15.57 -8.11 -17.27
CA SER A 141 -15.53 -7.20 -18.39
C SER A 141 -16.63 -7.55 -19.37
N ALA A 142 -17.17 -6.53 -20.03
CA ALA A 142 -18.06 -6.70 -21.16
C ALA A 142 -17.71 -5.66 -22.20
N GLY A 143 -17.53 -6.10 -23.44
CA GLY A 143 -17.14 -5.23 -24.53
C GLY A 143 -17.84 -5.60 -25.84
N ILE A 144 -18.12 -4.57 -26.63
CA ILE A 144 -18.73 -4.67 -27.95
C ILE A 144 -18.00 -3.70 -28.87
N SER A 145 -17.63 -4.18 -30.05
CA SER A 145 -17.11 -3.37 -31.15
C SER A 145 -18.17 -3.14 -32.21
N GLY A 146 -18.08 -2.05 -32.96
CA GLY A 146 -18.95 -1.80 -34.11
C GLY A 146 -20.34 -1.27 -33.73
N ILE A 147 -20.47 -0.64 -32.56
CA ILE A 147 -21.72 0.02 -32.17
C ILE A 147 -21.98 1.19 -33.12
N PRO A 148 -23.09 1.22 -33.87
CA PRO A 148 -23.35 2.27 -34.83
C PRO A 148 -23.59 3.62 -34.13
N ILE A 149 -23.11 4.71 -34.73
CA ILE A 149 -23.34 6.07 -34.21
C ILE A 149 -24.70 6.58 -34.69
N THR A 150 -25.75 5.95 -34.17
CA THR A 150 -27.15 6.29 -34.42
C THR A 150 -27.90 6.30 -33.10
N SER A 151 -28.84 7.24 -32.94
CA SER A 151 -29.60 7.37 -31.68
C SER A 151 -30.25 6.05 -31.26
N GLY A 152 -29.91 5.57 -30.07
CA GLY A 152 -30.37 4.27 -29.59
C GLY A 152 -29.59 3.75 -28.39
N LEU A 153 -29.98 2.58 -27.90
CA LEU A 153 -29.35 1.88 -26.79
C LEU A 153 -28.74 0.57 -27.27
N THR A 154 -27.51 0.29 -26.86
CA THR A 154 -26.84 -0.99 -27.09
C THR A 154 -26.47 -1.61 -25.75
N SER A 155 -26.94 -2.82 -25.47
CA SER A 155 -26.62 -3.51 -24.21
C SER A 155 -25.15 -3.90 -24.17
N LEU A 156 -24.41 -3.42 -23.17
CA LEU A 156 -23.02 -3.81 -22.90
C LEU A 156 -22.97 -4.96 -21.90
N VAL A 157 -23.71 -4.85 -20.80
CA VAL A 157 -23.89 -5.90 -19.79
C VAL A 157 -25.33 -6.37 -19.87
N ALA A 158 -25.53 -7.65 -20.17
CA ALA A 158 -26.85 -8.24 -20.28
C ALA A 158 -27.58 -8.26 -18.92
N SER A 159 -28.88 -7.98 -18.95
CA SER A 159 -29.78 -8.26 -17.82
C SER A 159 -29.75 -9.77 -17.49
N PRO A 160 -29.87 -10.18 -16.21
CA PRO A 160 -30.24 -9.38 -15.03
C PRO A 160 -29.06 -8.93 -14.14
N LEU A 161 -27.84 -8.85 -14.69
CA LEU A 161 -26.64 -8.60 -13.89
C LEU A 161 -26.65 -7.21 -13.25
N SER A 162 -26.22 -7.11 -12.00
CA SER A 162 -26.04 -5.85 -11.28
C SER A 162 -24.64 -5.81 -10.70
N GLY A 163 -24.06 -4.62 -10.53
CA GLY A 163 -22.70 -4.50 -10.05
C GLY A 163 -22.25 -3.06 -9.89
N THR A 164 -20.94 -2.89 -9.77
CA THR A 164 -20.27 -1.60 -9.63
C THR A 164 -19.33 -1.40 -10.80
N LEU A 165 -19.60 -0.39 -11.61
CA LEU A 165 -18.78 0.04 -12.73
C LEU A 165 -17.52 0.73 -12.22
N ASN A 166 -16.37 0.17 -12.59
CA ASN A 166 -15.06 0.62 -12.15
C ASN A 166 -14.32 1.39 -13.24
N THR A 167 -14.42 0.96 -14.49
CA THR A 167 -13.74 1.59 -15.64
C THR A 167 -14.58 1.51 -16.90
N ILE A 168 -14.53 2.58 -17.69
CA ILE A 168 -15.09 2.67 -19.04
C ILE A 168 -13.94 2.94 -19.99
N ALA A 169 -13.84 2.15 -21.06
CA ALA A 169 -12.97 2.40 -22.19
C ALA A 169 -13.82 2.44 -23.47
N LEU A 170 -13.96 3.62 -24.08
CA LEU A 170 -14.61 3.79 -25.37
C LEU A 170 -13.59 4.24 -26.40
N GLN A 171 -13.76 3.75 -27.61
CA GLN A 171 -13.03 4.18 -28.79
C GLN A 171 -14.05 4.64 -29.82
N ILE A 172 -14.11 5.94 -30.06
CA ILE A 172 -15.01 6.54 -31.04
C ILE A 172 -14.22 6.74 -32.34
N ASP A 173 -14.73 6.20 -33.43
CA ASP A 173 -14.24 6.49 -34.78
C ASP A 173 -15.41 7.06 -35.59
N ALA A 174 -15.38 8.37 -35.83
CA ALA A 174 -16.55 9.10 -36.32
C ALA A 174 -16.18 10.23 -37.29
N THR A 175 -17.04 10.46 -38.28
CA THR A 175 -16.98 11.60 -39.20
C THR A 175 -18.39 12.16 -39.41
N ALA A 176 -18.54 13.48 -39.49
CA ALA A 176 -19.82 14.11 -39.80
C ALA A 176 -19.70 15.04 -41.02
N ALA A 177 -20.77 15.25 -41.80
CA ALA A 177 -20.70 16.16 -42.96
C ALA A 177 -20.62 17.65 -42.55
N THR A 178 -21.14 17.97 -41.38
CA THR A 178 -21.02 19.26 -40.69
C THR A 178 -20.69 18.99 -39.22
N PRO A 179 -20.11 19.92 -38.45
CA PRO A 179 -19.86 19.71 -37.03
C PRO A 179 -21.14 19.31 -36.27
N GLN A 180 -21.09 18.20 -35.53
CA GLN A 180 -22.21 17.65 -34.77
C GLN A 180 -21.81 17.35 -33.33
N THR A 181 -22.78 17.36 -32.42
CA THR A 181 -22.61 16.87 -31.06
C THR A 181 -23.04 15.42 -30.96
N LEU A 182 -22.15 14.58 -30.42
CA LEU A 182 -22.39 13.21 -30.01
C LEU A 182 -22.46 13.17 -28.48
N THR A 183 -23.60 12.73 -27.96
CA THR A 183 -23.78 12.46 -26.53
C THR A 183 -23.75 10.95 -26.32
N LEU A 184 -22.85 10.51 -25.44
CA LEU A 184 -22.78 9.12 -25.00
C LEU A 184 -23.25 9.06 -23.55
N SER A 185 -24.06 8.08 -23.22
CA SER A 185 -24.51 7.84 -21.85
C SER A 185 -24.42 6.36 -21.53
N LEU A 186 -24.16 6.02 -20.27
CA LEU A 186 -24.40 4.68 -19.78
C LEU A 186 -25.69 4.71 -18.97
N GLN A 187 -26.60 3.79 -19.31
CA GLN A 187 -27.88 3.63 -18.64
C GLN A 187 -27.98 2.24 -18.05
N ASP A 188 -28.40 2.14 -16.80
CA ASP A 188 -28.68 0.84 -16.19
C ASP A 188 -30.01 0.26 -16.69
N GLY A 189 -30.29 -1.00 -16.36
CA GLY A 189 -31.53 -1.68 -16.74
C GLY A 189 -32.80 -1.15 -16.09
N THR A 190 -32.71 -0.12 -15.25
CA THR A 190 -33.86 0.64 -14.73
C THR A 190 -34.10 1.95 -15.49
N GLY A 191 -33.22 2.29 -16.43
CA GLY A 191 -33.24 3.54 -17.20
C GLY A 191 -32.49 4.70 -16.53
N ALA A 192 -31.82 4.46 -15.39
CA ALA A 192 -31.04 5.49 -14.72
C ALA A 192 -29.71 5.73 -15.46
N THR A 193 -29.38 6.99 -15.72
CA THR A 193 -28.09 7.36 -16.32
C THR A 193 -27.00 7.33 -15.26
N VAL A 194 -26.00 6.44 -15.44
CA VAL A 194 -24.87 6.27 -14.51
C VAL A 194 -23.63 7.05 -14.95
N TRP A 195 -23.53 7.42 -16.23
CA TRP A 195 -22.47 8.26 -16.77
C TRP A 195 -22.96 8.96 -18.05
N ILE A 196 -22.44 10.15 -18.32
CA ILE A 196 -22.71 10.89 -19.56
C ILE A 196 -21.45 11.64 -20.02
N GLY A 197 -21.23 11.68 -21.32
CA GLY A 197 -20.15 12.40 -21.98
C GLY A 197 -20.62 13.08 -23.26
N TYR A 198 -20.03 14.21 -23.58
CA TYR A 198 -20.35 15.02 -24.75
C TYR A 198 -19.11 15.19 -25.61
N TYR A 199 -19.24 14.93 -26.91
CA TYR A 199 -18.15 14.94 -27.87
C TYR A 199 -18.55 15.74 -29.10
N GLN A 200 -17.65 16.59 -29.59
CA GLN A 200 -17.84 17.29 -30.86
C GLN A 200 -17.20 16.48 -31.97
N ILE A 201 -17.97 16.13 -32.99
CA ILE A 201 -17.51 15.39 -34.16
C ILE A 201 -17.39 16.36 -35.33
N GLY A 202 -16.19 16.43 -35.90
CA GLY A 202 -15.87 17.30 -37.02
C GLY A 202 -16.09 16.66 -38.39
N THR A 203 -15.67 17.40 -39.42
CA THR A 203 -15.77 16.98 -40.84
C THR A 203 -14.61 16.15 -41.35
N SER A 204 -13.51 16.11 -40.61
CA SER A 204 -12.45 15.12 -40.77
C SER A 204 -12.71 13.96 -39.81
N GLY A 205 -12.38 12.74 -40.22
CA GLY A 205 -12.53 11.58 -39.35
C GLY A 205 -11.76 11.76 -38.05
N VAL A 206 -12.43 11.53 -36.92
CA VAL A 206 -11.89 11.72 -35.59
C VAL A 206 -11.87 10.38 -34.87
N ASN A 207 -10.69 10.07 -34.32
CA ASN A 207 -10.49 8.96 -33.41
C ASN A 207 -10.38 9.52 -31.97
N ILE A 208 -11.40 9.30 -31.14
CA ILE A 208 -11.48 9.84 -29.78
C ILE A 208 -11.44 8.67 -28.78
N PRO A 209 -10.31 8.47 -28.06
CA PRO A 209 -10.26 7.55 -26.95
C PRO A 209 -10.88 8.19 -25.69
N VAL A 210 -11.74 7.42 -25.01
CA VAL A 210 -12.36 7.80 -23.75
C VAL A 210 -12.03 6.73 -22.73
N ASN A 211 -11.08 6.99 -21.84
CA ASN A 211 -10.68 6.06 -20.80
C ASN A 211 -10.91 6.71 -19.44
N ILE A 212 -11.91 6.22 -18.71
CA ILE A 212 -12.30 6.74 -17.40
C ILE A 212 -12.21 5.60 -16.40
N SER A 213 -11.26 5.71 -15.46
CA SER A 213 -11.03 4.75 -14.38
C SER A 213 -11.46 5.33 -13.03
N GLY A 214 -11.80 4.46 -12.07
CA GLY A 214 -12.10 4.86 -10.69
C GLY A 214 -13.52 5.39 -10.47
N LEU A 215 -14.46 5.04 -11.35
CA LEU A 215 -15.84 5.55 -11.31
C LEU A 215 -16.63 5.11 -10.08
N ASN A 216 -16.46 3.85 -9.64
CA ASN A 216 -17.16 3.26 -8.49
C ASN A 216 -18.68 3.56 -8.48
N VAL A 217 -19.33 3.44 -9.64
CA VAL A 217 -20.76 3.74 -9.82
C VAL A 217 -21.57 2.46 -9.89
N ARG A 218 -22.63 2.34 -9.09
CA ARG A 218 -23.50 1.15 -9.11
C ARG A 218 -24.44 1.18 -10.33
N PHE A 219 -24.67 0.01 -10.93
CA PHE A 219 -25.71 -0.22 -11.93
C PHE A 219 -26.59 -1.42 -11.54
N ARG A 220 -27.82 -1.45 -12.04
CA ARG A 220 -28.79 -2.51 -11.76
C ARG A 220 -29.39 -3.07 -13.04
N ASN A 221 -29.60 -4.38 -13.07
CA ASN A 221 -30.34 -5.08 -14.12
C ASN A 221 -29.78 -4.92 -15.55
N GLY A 222 -28.46 -4.83 -15.69
CA GLY A 222 -27.75 -4.64 -16.94
C GLY A 222 -27.23 -3.20 -17.10
N LEU A 223 -26.43 -3.01 -18.14
CA LEU A 223 -25.81 -1.72 -18.48
C LEU A 223 -25.81 -1.57 -20.00
N SER A 224 -26.26 -0.43 -20.49
CA SER A 224 -26.35 -0.13 -21.93
C SER A 224 -25.66 1.18 -22.26
N LEU A 225 -25.03 1.24 -23.43
CA LEU A 225 -24.54 2.48 -24.02
C LEU A 225 -25.65 3.15 -24.81
N GLY A 226 -26.08 4.31 -24.35
CA GLY A 226 -26.96 5.22 -25.06
C GLY A 226 -26.15 6.14 -25.95
N VAL A 227 -26.50 6.16 -27.23
CA VAL A 227 -25.97 7.09 -28.23
C VAL A 227 -27.08 8.09 -28.55
N GLN A 228 -26.76 9.38 -28.57
CA GLN A 228 -27.63 10.44 -29.08
C GLN A 228 -26.79 11.37 -29.95
N THR A 229 -27.31 11.74 -31.12
CA THR A 229 -26.62 12.64 -32.05
C THR A 229 -27.49 13.85 -32.36
N SER A 230 -26.88 15.02 -32.57
CA SER A 230 -27.58 16.22 -33.05
C SER A 230 -27.87 16.19 -34.56
N GLY A 231 -27.32 15.21 -35.28
CA GLY A 231 -27.45 15.04 -36.72
C GLY A 231 -26.84 13.73 -37.20
N ALA A 232 -26.67 13.57 -38.51
CA ALA A 232 -26.07 12.37 -39.11
C ALA A 232 -24.55 12.33 -38.85
N ILE A 233 -24.09 11.26 -38.21
CA ILE A 233 -22.67 10.97 -37.97
C ILE A 233 -22.40 9.56 -38.52
N ALA A 234 -21.37 9.41 -39.35
CA ALA A 234 -20.91 8.13 -39.85
C ALA A 234 -19.77 7.60 -38.98
N GLY A 235 -19.70 6.28 -38.79
CA GLY A 235 -18.65 5.64 -38.01
C GLY A 235 -19.21 4.64 -37.00
N ALA A 236 -18.35 4.25 -36.05
CA ALA A 236 -18.68 3.27 -35.03
C ALA A 236 -17.97 3.55 -33.71
N ILE A 237 -18.51 2.95 -32.65
CA ILE A 237 -17.93 2.97 -31.31
C ILE A 237 -17.55 1.55 -30.93
N ALA A 238 -16.36 1.38 -30.36
CA ALA A 238 -16.04 0.23 -29.54
C ALA A 238 -16.14 0.63 -28.07
N ALA A 239 -16.78 -0.19 -27.27
CA ALA A 239 -16.99 0.05 -25.84
C ALA A 239 -16.54 -1.17 -25.06
N ASN A 240 -15.84 -0.94 -23.95
CA ASN A 240 -15.49 -1.94 -22.97
C ASN A 240 -15.72 -1.37 -21.57
N VAL A 241 -16.42 -2.12 -20.73
CA VAL A 241 -16.71 -1.76 -19.36
C VAL A 241 -16.18 -2.81 -18.42
N TYR A 242 -15.57 -2.35 -17.32
CA TYR A 242 -15.03 -3.22 -16.27
C TYR A 242 -15.81 -2.99 -14.99
N TYR A 243 -16.33 -4.06 -14.41
CA TYR A 243 -17.23 -4.00 -13.26
C TYR A 243 -16.99 -5.16 -12.27
N SER A 244 -17.51 -4.98 -11.06
CA SER A 244 -17.44 -5.95 -9.96
C SER A 244 -18.80 -6.13 -9.31
#